data_AF-C5J5P7-F1
#
_entry.id   AF-C5J5P7-F1
#
_cell.length_a   1.000
_cell.length_b   1.000
_cell.length_c   1.000
_cell.angle_alpha   90.00
_cell.angle_beta   90.00
_cell.angle_gamma   90.00
#
_symmetry.space_group_name_H-M   'P 1'
#
loop_
_entity.id
_entity.type
_entity.pdbx_description
1 polymer ?
#
loop_
_entity_poly.entity_id
_entity_poly.type
_entity_poly.pdbx_seq_one_letter_code
_entity_poly.pdbx_strand_id
1 'polypeptide(L)'
;MDKTSGSITYNRLRFQIAQSMLFIIDFYDNLEDFILTLDYFDDITFFDNEEMDGSVSYFQLKTNEQVTITYIIKKGWISKLYKHLKSDNKDNVSKISLIVSSNIKDKQKKIVEYGEKKFGDLPQNVKEEIIKSIATNYKCNESEVDLSKFSIIKTVLTKDTYFQLAENKLTTFLEKINPDITLRTSKLIFNSLWAWMDSKQAFEFPPGSVVSYDEVRSKKKYFKKRF
;
A
#
# COMPACT_ATOMS: atom_id res chain seq x y z
N MET A 1 -4.09 -1.84 -28.75
CA MET A 1 -3.90 -2.10 -27.30
C MET A 1 -4.07 -3.58 -27.06
N ASP A 2 -3.07 -4.21 -26.44
CA ASP A 2 -3.04 -5.64 -26.19
C ASP A 2 -4.06 -6.00 -25.08
N LYS A 3 -5.08 -6.81 -25.38
CA LYS A 3 -6.22 -7.04 -24.46
C LYS A 3 -5.79 -7.60 -23.10
N THR A 4 -4.68 -8.33 -23.06
CA THR A 4 -4.05 -8.90 -21.87
C THR A 4 -3.40 -7.84 -20.98
N SER A 5 -2.76 -6.81 -21.54
CA SER A 5 -2.12 -5.76 -20.74
C SER A 5 -3.15 -4.85 -20.06
N GLY A 6 -4.29 -4.61 -20.72
CA GLY A 6 -5.44 -3.91 -20.13
C GLY A 6 -6.03 -4.65 -18.93
N SER A 7 -6.29 -5.95 -19.07
CA SER A 7 -6.84 -6.78 -17.98
C SER A 7 -5.90 -6.88 -16.76
N ILE A 8 -4.59 -7.03 -16.99
CA ILE A 8 -3.60 -7.09 -15.90
C ILE A 8 -3.52 -5.76 -15.14
N THR A 9 -3.49 -4.64 -15.86
CA THR A 9 -3.45 -3.30 -15.25
C THR A 9 -4.71 -3.04 -14.43
N TYR A 10 -5.86 -3.39 -14.99
CA TYR A 10 -7.15 -3.26 -14.30
C TYR A 10 -7.21 -4.07 -13.00
N ASN A 11 -6.78 -5.32 -13.02
CA ASN A 11 -6.73 -6.16 -11.83
C ASN A 11 -5.76 -5.62 -10.77
N ARG A 12 -4.63 -5.01 -11.18
CA ARG A 12 -3.70 -4.37 -10.24
C ARG A 12 -4.33 -3.17 -9.54
N LEU A 13 -5.05 -2.33 -10.28
CA LEU A 13 -5.74 -1.16 -9.74
C LEU A 13 -6.79 -1.59 -8.71
N ARG A 14 -7.65 -2.53 -9.05
CA ARG A 14 -8.64 -3.10 -8.13
C ARG A 14 -8.03 -3.74 -6.87
N PHE A 15 -6.85 -4.35 -7.00
CA PHE A 15 -6.12 -4.88 -5.84
C PHE A 15 -5.64 -3.77 -4.89
N GLN A 16 -5.24 -2.60 -5.42
CA GLN A 16 -4.93 -1.42 -4.59
C GLN A 16 -6.17 -0.90 -3.84
N ILE A 17 -7.36 -0.89 -4.48
CA ILE A 17 -8.62 -0.54 -3.81
C ILE A 17 -8.89 -1.48 -2.64
N ALA A 18 -8.86 -2.79 -2.90
CA ALA A 18 -9.10 -3.79 -1.85
C ALA A 18 -8.13 -3.62 -0.67
N GLN A 19 -6.85 -3.37 -0.93
CA GLN A 19 -5.86 -3.11 0.13
C GLN A 19 -6.15 -1.81 0.89
N SER A 20 -6.59 -0.78 0.18
CA SER A 20 -6.95 0.50 0.80
C SER A 20 -8.18 0.37 1.69
N MET A 21 -9.16 -0.45 1.30
CA MET A 21 -10.31 -0.77 2.15
C MET A 21 -9.88 -1.46 3.45
N LEU A 22 -8.91 -2.37 3.40
CA LEU A 22 -8.37 -2.97 4.63
C LEU A 22 -7.73 -1.91 5.53
N PHE A 23 -6.97 -0.97 4.98
CA PHE A 23 -6.42 0.15 5.75
C PHE A 23 -7.52 1.02 6.36
N ILE A 24 -8.56 1.36 5.60
CA ILE A 24 -9.71 2.12 6.12
C ILE A 24 -10.30 1.41 7.34
N ILE A 25 -10.53 0.10 7.25
CA ILE A 25 -11.06 -0.71 8.35
C ILE A 25 -10.11 -0.69 9.56
N ASP A 26 -8.81 -0.93 9.34
CA ASP A 26 -7.82 -1.00 10.42
C ASP A 26 -7.61 0.34 11.14
N PHE A 27 -7.80 1.47 10.44
CA PHE A 27 -7.60 2.80 10.98
C PHE A 27 -8.88 3.51 11.44
N TYR A 28 -10.06 2.99 11.09
CA TYR A 28 -11.34 3.69 11.31
C TYR A 28 -11.55 4.09 12.77
N ASP A 29 -11.30 3.17 13.71
CA ASP A 29 -11.49 3.40 15.14
C ASP A 29 -10.30 4.13 15.78
N ASN A 30 -9.12 4.11 15.14
CA ASN A 30 -7.85 4.49 15.75
C ASN A 30 -7.40 5.92 15.42
N LEU A 31 -7.97 6.53 14.38
CA LEU A 31 -7.61 7.87 13.94
C LEU A 31 -8.84 8.76 13.91
N GLU A 32 -8.69 10.03 14.29
CA GLU A 32 -9.78 10.99 14.23
C GLU A 32 -10.21 11.24 12.78
N ASP A 33 -9.24 11.45 11.88
CA ASP A 33 -9.42 11.58 10.43
C ASP A 33 -8.27 10.87 9.70
N PHE A 34 -8.41 10.67 8.39
CA PHE A 34 -7.31 10.24 7.52
C PHE A 34 -7.60 10.53 6.06
N ILE A 35 -6.54 10.61 5.26
CA ILE A 35 -6.63 10.67 3.80
C ILE A 35 -5.82 9.55 3.16
N LEU A 36 -6.47 8.81 2.28
CA LEU A 36 -5.85 7.84 1.38
C LEU A 36 -5.85 8.39 -0.03
N THR A 37 -4.71 8.33 -0.71
CA THR A 37 -4.58 8.71 -2.13
C THR A 37 -3.94 7.56 -2.89
N LEU A 38 -4.54 7.19 -4.03
CA LEU A 38 -4.00 6.16 -4.93
C LEU A 38 -3.26 6.76 -6.11
N ASP A 39 -2.27 6.02 -6.62
CA ASP A 39 -1.50 6.35 -7.82
C ASP A 39 -0.98 7.79 -7.81
N TYR A 40 -0.29 8.17 -6.73
CA TYR A 40 0.40 9.46 -6.64
C TYR A 40 1.91 9.30 -6.48
N PHE A 41 2.40 9.26 -5.24
CA PHE A 41 3.82 9.06 -4.96
C PHE A 41 4.24 7.58 -5.04
N ASP A 42 3.30 6.71 -4.66
CA ASP A 42 3.33 5.25 -4.73
C ASP A 42 1.92 4.70 -4.98
N ASP A 43 1.79 3.37 -4.97
CA ASP A 43 0.50 2.67 -5.16
C ASP A 43 -0.56 3.17 -4.16
N ILE A 44 -0.18 3.37 -2.89
CA ILE A 44 -1.05 3.94 -1.84
C ILE A 44 -0.24 4.93 -1.00
N THR A 45 -0.77 6.13 -0.77
CA THR A 45 -0.24 7.12 0.18
C THR A 45 -1.30 7.42 1.23
N PHE A 46 -0.89 7.42 2.50
CA PHE A 46 -1.77 7.62 3.64
C PHE A 46 -1.31 8.82 4.47
N PHE A 47 -2.24 9.69 4.85
CA PHE A 47 -2.04 10.82 5.74
C PHE A 47 -2.92 10.62 6.96
N ASP A 48 -2.37 10.80 8.15
CA ASP A 48 -3.06 10.63 9.43
C ASP A 48 -3.95 11.82 9.83
N ASN A 49 -3.97 12.88 9.03
CA ASN A 49 -4.89 14.00 9.16
C ASN A 49 -5.20 14.63 7.78
N GLU A 50 -6.06 15.66 7.76
CA GLU A 50 -6.40 16.38 6.52
C GLU A 50 -5.36 17.46 6.13
N GLU A 51 -4.42 17.80 7.01
CA GLU A 51 -3.42 18.83 6.79
C GLU A 51 -2.16 18.25 6.12
N MET A 52 -1.45 19.07 5.33
CA MET A 52 -0.32 18.59 4.52
C MET A 52 0.99 18.44 5.32
N ASP A 53 1.01 18.93 6.55
CA ASP A 53 2.10 18.80 7.51
C ASP A 53 1.94 17.56 8.43
N GLY A 54 0.83 16.84 8.31
CA GLY A 54 0.60 15.58 8.99
C GLY A 54 1.59 14.48 8.62
N SER A 55 1.56 13.38 9.39
CA SER A 55 2.46 12.27 9.11
C SER A 55 2.01 11.51 7.86
N VAL A 56 2.98 11.16 7.01
CA VAL A 56 2.73 10.49 5.74
C VAL A 56 3.33 9.09 5.74
N SER A 57 2.53 8.14 5.28
CA SER A 57 2.93 6.76 5.07
C SER A 57 2.84 6.36 3.59
N TYR A 58 3.89 5.73 3.08
CA TYR A 58 3.99 5.31 1.68
C TYR A 58 3.96 3.80 1.54
N PHE A 59 3.14 3.30 0.62
CA PHE A 59 2.98 1.87 0.40
C PHE A 59 3.10 1.51 -1.06
N GLN A 60 4.03 0.61 -1.37
CA GLN A 60 4.18 0.00 -2.69
C GLN A 60 3.62 -1.42 -2.66
N LEU A 61 2.70 -1.72 -3.57
CA LEU A 61 1.97 -2.96 -3.66
C LEU A 61 2.54 -3.86 -4.78
N LYS A 62 2.73 -5.15 -4.47
CA LYS A 62 3.23 -6.15 -5.42
C LYS A 62 2.43 -7.45 -5.31
N THR A 63 1.85 -7.86 -6.43
CA THR A 63 0.96 -9.04 -6.52
C THR A 63 1.65 -10.27 -7.11
N ASN A 64 2.98 -10.30 -7.14
CA ASN A 64 3.75 -11.42 -7.67
C ASN A 64 3.44 -12.74 -6.93
N GLU A 65 3.37 -13.85 -7.66
CA GLU A 65 3.02 -15.17 -7.10
C GLU A 65 4.11 -15.73 -6.19
N GLN A 66 5.38 -15.44 -6.50
CA GLN A 66 6.52 -15.81 -5.69
C GLN A 66 7.49 -14.64 -5.60
N VAL A 67 7.91 -14.32 -4.38
CA VAL A 67 8.84 -13.24 -4.11
C VAL A 67 9.97 -13.76 -3.24
N THR A 68 11.20 -13.49 -3.64
CA THR A 68 12.40 -13.74 -2.83
C THR A 68 13.10 -12.42 -2.52
N ILE A 69 13.94 -12.39 -1.49
CA ILE A 69 14.78 -11.21 -1.20
C ILE A 69 15.65 -10.82 -2.39
N THR A 70 16.30 -11.79 -3.03
CA THR A 70 17.09 -11.56 -4.25
C THR A 70 16.24 -10.92 -5.36
N TYR A 71 14.98 -11.33 -5.51
CA TYR A 71 14.08 -10.74 -6.49
C TYR A 71 13.70 -9.30 -6.14
N ILE A 72 13.39 -9.03 -4.86
CA ILE A 72 13.10 -7.69 -4.34
C ILE A 72 14.27 -6.73 -4.62
N ILE A 73 15.49 -7.18 -4.30
CA ILE A 73 16.74 -6.43 -4.53
C ILE A 73 16.94 -6.18 -6.03
N LYS A 74 16.85 -7.24 -6.86
CA LYS A 74 17.01 -7.14 -8.32
C LYS A 74 16.02 -6.17 -8.95
N LYS A 75 14.79 -6.10 -8.44
CA LYS A 75 13.76 -5.17 -8.92
C LYS A 75 13.85 -3.78 -8.29
N GLY A 76 14.73 -3.60 -7.30
CA GLY A 76 14.96 -2.34 -6.60
C GLY A 76 13.72 -1.83 -5.87
N TRP A 77 12.81 -2.71 -5.42
CA TRP A 77 11.53 -2.26 -4.84
C TRP A 77 11.74 -1.43 -3.57
N ILE A 78 12.59 -1.90 -2.65
CA ILE A 78 12.89 -1.18 -1.40
C ILE A 78 13.72 0.08 -1.71
N SER A 79 14.67 0.01 -2.65
CA SER A 79 15.45 1.19 -3.05
C SER A 79 14.59 2.28 -3.68
N LYS A 80 13.54 1.94 -4.43
CA LYS A 80 12.58 2.93 -4.96
C LYS A 80 11.80 3.62 -3.86
N LEU A 81 11.37 2.86 -2.86
CA LEU A 81 10.70 3.40 -1.68
C LEU A 81 11.64 4.30 -0.84
N TYR A 82 12.94 3.98 -0.79
CA TYR A 82 13.95 4.77 -0.08
C TYR A 82 14.08 6.23 -0.56
N LYS A 83 13.62 6.54 -1.78
CA LYS A 83 13.63 7.91 -2.32
C LYS A 83 12.89 8.91 -1.41
N HIS A 84 11.87 8.45 -0.68
CA HIS A 84 11.06 9.31 0.18
C HIS A 84 11.85 9.88 1.36
N LEU A 85 12.83 9.12 1.87
CA LEU A 85 13.74 9.61 2.92
C LEU A 85 14.84 10.55 2.39
N LYS A 86 14.90 10.73 1.07
CA LYS A 86 15.78 11.71 0.41
C LYS A 86 15.04 12.94 -0.07
N SER A 87 13.73 13.02 0.15
CA SER A 87 12.92 14.19 -0.19
C SER A 87 12.95 15.24 0.93
N ASP A 88 12.57 16.46 0.60
CA ASP A 88 12.48 17.57 1.57
C ASP A 88 11.46 17.29 2.70
N ASN A 89 10.49 16.40 2.46
CA ASN A 89 9.45 16.02 3.41
C ASN A 89 9.79 14.78 4.26
N LYS A 90 11.06 14.34 4.28
CA LYS A 90 11.50 13.13 4.98
C LYS A 90 11.12 13.09 6.47
N ASP A 91 11.01 14.26 7.10
CA ASP A 91 10.74 14.41 8.53
C ASP A 91 9.29 14.04 8.86
N ASN A 92 8.35 14.32 7.95
CA ASN A 92 6.94 13.97 8.09
C ASN A 92 6.65 12.49 7.77
N VAL A 93 7.62 11.77 7.21
CA VAL A 93 7.43 10.36 6.86
C VAL A 93 7.35 9.53 8.13
N SER A 94 6.20 8.92 8.41
CA SER A 94 6.02 8.03 9.55
C SER A 94 6.32 6.57 9.21
N LYS A 95 6.03 6.14 7.97
CA LYS A 95 6.16 4.73 7.57
C LYS A 95 6.38 4.57 6.07
N ILE A 96 7.19 3.57 5.70
CA ILE A 96 7.39 3.15 4.32
C ILE A 96 7.26 1.63 4.26
N SER A 97 6.35 1.11 3.44
CA SER A 97 6.08 -0.32 3.41
C SER A 97 6.00 -0.92 2.01
N LEU A 98 6.62 -2.08 1.85
CA LEU A 98 6.39 -2.97 0.72
C LEU A 98 5.27 -3.94 1.09
N ILE A 99 4.15 -3.89 0.37
CA ILE A 99 3.04 -4.84 0.53
C ILE A 99 3.15 -5.93 -0.53
N VAL A 100 3.11 -7.19 -0.10
CA VAL A 100 3.19 -8.37 -0.98
C VAL A 100 2.02 -9.31 -0.79
N SER A 101 1.50 -9.86 -1.90
CA SER A 101 0.45 -10.89 -1.87
C SER A 101 0.99 -12.31 -1.70
N SER A 102 2.30 -12.53 -1.79
CA SER A 102 2.95 -13.85 -1.62
C SER A 102 4.00 -13.85 -0.51
N ASN A 103 4.28 -15.04 0.02
CA ASN A 103 5.28 -15.19 1.09
C ASN A 103 6.65 -14.78 0.55
N ILE A 104 7.42 -14.10 1.39
CA ILE A 104 8.81 -13.77 1.04
C ILE A 104 9.71 -14.88 1.52
N LYS A 105 10.53 -15.39 0.60
CA LYS A 105 11.52 -16.41 0.88
C LYS A 105 12.94 -15.85 0.78
N ASP A 106 13.81 -16.31 1.66
CA ASP A 106 15.26 -16.25 1.52
C ASP A 106 15.80 -17.68 1.45
N LYS A 107 16.51 -18.02 0.37
CA LYS A 107 17.06 -19.38 0.13
C LYS A 107 16.08 -20.48 0.57
N GLN A 108 14.87 -20.43 0.01
CA GLN A 108 13.75 -21.36 0.25
C GLN A 108 13.11 -21.33 1.65
N LYS A 109 13.70 -20.65 2.64
CA LYS A 109 13.09 -20.41 3.96
C LYS A 109 12.13 -19.23 3.88
N LYS A 110 10.90 -19.39 4.39
CA LYS A 110 9.96 -18.28 4.53
C LYS A 110 10.43 -17.35 5.64
N ILE A 111 10.47 -16.05 5.37
CA ILE A 111 10.92 -15.02 6.30
C ILE A 111 9.84 -13.98 6.63
N VAL A 112 8.80 -13.91 5.78
CA VAL A 112 7.58 -13.12 5.98
C VAL A 112 6.39 -13.96 5.51
N GLU A 113 5.47 -14.27 6.42
CA GLU A 113 4.38 -15.23 6.20
C GLU A 113 2.97 -14.63 6.29
N TYR A 114 2.74 -13.69 7.21
CA TYR A 114 1.52 -12.90 7.32
C TYR A 114 1.75 -11.67 8.19
N GLY A 115 1.02 -10.58 7.91
CA GLY A 115 1.06 -9.36 8.70
C GLY A 115 2.27 -8.48 8.41
N GLU A 116 2.47 -7.51 9.27
CA GLU A 116 3.57 -6.56 9.17
C GLU A 116 4.83 -7.08 9.89
N LYS A 117 5.97 -6.98 9.20
CA LYS A 117 7.29 -7.22 9.78
C LYS A 117 8.15 -5.98 9.58
N LYS A 118 8.60 -5.36 10.68
CA LYS A 118 9.53 -4.23 10.61
C LYS A 118 10.85 -4.70 10.02
N PHE A 119 11.55 -3.79 9.34
CA PHE A 119 12.81 -4.13 8.71
C PHE A 119 13.86 -4.60 9.73
N GLY A 120 13.89 -4.00 10.92
CA GLY A 120 14.79 -4.38 12.01
C GLY A 120 14.69 -5.85 12.44
N ASP A 121 13.50 -6.44 12.30
CA ASP A 121 13.17 -7.81 12.71
C ASP A 121 13.50 -8.87 11.64
N LEU A 122 14.02 -8.44 10.49
CA LEU A 122 14.48 -9.36 9.44
C LEU A 122 15.80 -10.04 9.82
N PRO A 123 16.07 -11.24 9.28
CA PRO A 123 17.37 -11.90 9.45
C PRO A 123 18.54 -10.98 9.08
N GLN A 124 19.62 -11.02 9.85
CA GLN A 124 20.76 -10.10 9.68
C GLN A 124 21.34 -10.12 8.27
N ASN A 125 21.52 -11.32 7.69
CA ASN A 125 22.02 -11.47 6.32
C ASN A 125 21.12 -10.78 5.28
N VAL A 126 19.80 -10.84 5.46
CA VAL A 126 18.82 -10.18 4.57
C VAL A 126 18.91 -8.66 4.71
N LYS A 127 19.07 -8.16 5.94
CA LYS A 127 19.21 -6.72 6.20
C LYS A 127 20.46 -6.16 5.51
N GLU A 128 21.59 -6.85 5.65
CA GLU A 128 22.86 -6.47 5.03
C GLU A 128 22.78 -6.45 3.50
N GLU A 129 22.17 -7.46 2.88
CA GLU A 129 22.00 -7.50 1.42
C GLU A 129 21.17 -6.30 0.89
N ILE A 130 20.11 -5.93 1.61
CA ILE A 130 19.25 -4.81 1.22
C ILE A 130 19.95 -3.47 1.48
N ILE A 131 20.61 -3.29 2.63
CA ILE A 131 21.39 -2.09 2.95
C ILE A 131 22.45 -1.85 1.89
N LYS A 132 23.24 -2.88 1.57
CA LYS A 132 24.25 -2.82 0.52
C LYS A 132 23.65 -2.45 -0.84
N SER A 133 22.51 -3.05 -1.20
CA SER A 133 21.83 -2.69 -2.45
C SER A 133 21.39 -1.23 -2.49
N ILE A 134 20.92 -0.67 -1.38
CA ILE A 134 20.50 0.74 -1.31
C ILE A 134 21.73 1.64 -1.37
N ALA A 135 22.76 1.35 -0.58
CA ALA A 135 24.02 2.10 -0.56
C ALA A 135 24.62 2.21 -1.96
N THR A 136 24.68 1.09 -2.70
CA THR A 136 25.12 1.08 -4.11
C THR A 136 24.23 1.93 -5.02
N ASN A 137 22.91 1.81 -4.90
CA ASN A 137 21.96 2.56 -5.75
C ASN A 137 22.01 4.08 -5.51
N TYR A 138 22.29 4.49 -4.28
CA TYR A 138 22.32 5.90 -3.87
C TYR A 138 23.73 6.47 -3.73
N LYS A 139 24.77 5.67 -4.00
CA LYS A 139 26.19 6.05 -3.88
C LYS A 139 26.50 6.66 -2.50
N CYS A 140 26.00 6.03 -1.44
CA CYS A 140 26.26 6.43 -0.05
C CYS A 140 26.90 5.28 0.73
N ASN A 141 27.37 5.55 1.94
CA ASN A 141 27.88 4.52 2.83
C ASN A 141 26.73 3.65 3.36
N GLU A 142 27.02 2.37 3.62
CA GLU A 142 26.05 1.44 4.22
C GLU A 142 25.56 1.93 5.59
N SER A 143 26.41 2.60 6.37
CA SER A 143 26.07 3.18 7.67
C SER A 143 25.10 4.37 7.59
N GLU A 144 24.93 4.98 6.40
CA GLU A 144 23.99 6.09 6.17
C GLU A 144 22.61 5.61 5.73
N VAL A 145 22.42 4.29 5.57
CA VAL A 145 21.15 3.70 5.15
C VAL A 145 20.28 3.47 6.39
N ASP A 146 19.29 4.36 6.59
CA ASP A 146 18.31 4.22 7.66
C ASP A 146 17.02 3.54 7.17
N LEU A 147 16.72 2.38 7.75
CA LEU A 147 15.52 1.59 7.46
C LEU A 147 14.60 1.47 8.69
N SER A 148 14.76 2.33 9.69
CA SER A 148 13.94 2.35 10.92
C SER A 148 12.44 2.52 10.64
N LYS A 149 12.09 3.30 9.60
CA LYS A 149 10.72 3.55 9.14
C LYS A 149 10.18 2.48 8.17
N PHE A 150 10.99 1.47 7.82
CA PHE A 150 10.62 0.47 6.81
C PHE A 150 9.96 -0.76 7.40
N SER A 151 8.96 -1.27 6.68
CA SER A 151 8.39 -2.59 6.95
C SER A 151 8.01 -3.34 5.68
N ILE A 152 7.78 -4.65 5.82
CA ILE A 152 7.20 -5.49 4.79
C ILE A 152 5.88 -6.04 5.32
N ILE A 153 4.81 -5.84 4.56
CA ILE A 153 3.47 -6.30 4.91
C ILE A 153 3.10 -7.44 3.97
N LYS A 154 2.85 -8.62 4.52
CA LYS A 154 2.20 -9.69 3.79
C LYS A 154 0.69 -9.57 3.98
N THR A 155 0.01 -9.12 2.93
CA THR A 155 -1.45 -8.97 2.96
C THR A 155 -2.16 -10.33 2.92
N VAL A 156 -3.39 -10.33 3.44
CA VAL A 156 -4.36 -11.43 3.32
C VAL A 156 -4.89 -11.58 1.89
N LEU A 157 -4.89 -10.48 1.13
CA LEU A 157 -5.44 -10.45 -0.21
C LEU A 157 -4.63 -11.34 -1.16
N THR A 158 -5.34 -12.05 -2.03
CA THR A 158 -4.74 -12.85 -3.12
C THR A 158 -5.27 -12.35 -4.46
N LYS A 159 -4.53 -12.62 -5.55
CA LYS A 159 -4.91 -12.18 -6.90
C LYS A 159 -6.32 -12.63 -7.31
N ASP A 160 -6.76 -13.77 -6.82
CA ASP A 160 -8.00 -14.40 -7.24
C ASP A 160 -9.17 -14.08 -6.29
N THR A 161 -8.88 -13.70 -5.04
CA THR A 161 -9.91 -13.55 -4.00
C THR A 161 -9.92 -12.17 -3.33
N TYR A 162 -9.17 -11.18 -3.83
CA TYR A 162 -9.06 -9.86 -3.19
C TYR A 162 -10.42 -9.20 -2.94
N PHE A 163 -11.34 -9.27 -3.90
CA PHE A 163 -12.66 -8.64 -3.80
C PHE A 163 -13.48 -9.29 -2.68
N GLN A 164 -13.59 -10.62 -2.68
CA GLN A 164 -14.33 -11.35 -1.65
C GLN A 164 -13.72 -11.18 -0.26
N LEU A 165 -12.39 -11.16 -0.15
CA LEU A 165 -11.71 -10.96 1.13
C LEU A 165 -11.94 -9.55 1.68
N ALA A 166 -11.91 -8.52 0.83
CA ALA A 166 -12.26 -7.16 1.23
C ALA A 166 -13.73 -7.04 1.65
N GLU A 167 -14.66 -7.65 0.89
CA GLU A 167 -16.10 -7.69 1.23
C GLU A 167 -16.32 -8.33 2.60
N ASN A 168 -15.71 -9.49 2.84
CA ASN A 168 -15.85 -10.22 4.10
C ASN A 168 -15.29 -9.41 5.27
N LYS A 169 -14.14 -8.74 5.07
CA LYS A 169 -13.53 -7.91 6.10
C LYS A 169 -14.39 -6.71 6.46
N LEU A 170 -14.94 -6.01 5.47
CA LEU A 170 -15.86 -4.90 5.73
C LEU A 170 -17.15 -5.38 6.39
N THR A 171 -17.72 -6.49 5.93
CA THR A 171 -18.95 -7.07 6.52
C THR A 171 -18.74 -7.40 7.99
N THR A 172 -17.64 -8.08 8.32
CA THR A 172 -17.28 -8.41 9.72
C THR A 172 -17.10 -7.15 10.57
N PHE A 173 -16.47 -6.12 10.00
CA PHE A 173 -16.27 -4.84 10.68
C PHE A 173 -17.60 -4.11 10.95
N LEU A 174 -18.50 -4.07 9.97
CA LEU A 174 -19.81 -3.45 10.11
C LEU A 174 -20.69 -4.19 11.14
N GLU A 175 -20.65 -5.53 11.16
CA GLU A 175 -21.35 -6.34 12.17
C GLU A 175 -20.83 -6.07 13.59
N LYS A 176 -19.53 -5.77 13.74
CA LYS A 176 -18.95 -5.38 15.03
C LYS A 176 -19.46 -4.01 15.50
N ILE A 177 -19.63 -3.06 14.58
CA ILE A 177 -20.10 -1.70 14.91
C ILE A 177 -21.61 -1.66 15.12
N ASN A 178 -22.36 -2.40 14.30
CA ASN A 178 -23.81 -2.48 14.34
C ASN A 178 -24.24 -3.95 14.24
N PRO A 179 -24.41 -4.65 15.39
CA PRO A 179 -24.78 -6.06 15.40
C PRO A 179 -26.09 -6.41 14.70
N ASP A 180 -27.00 -5.45 14.54
CA ASP A 180 -28.30 -5.64 13.87
C ASP A 180 -28.23 -5.44 12.35
N ILE A 181 -27.05 -5.09 11.81
CA ILE A 181 -26.89 -4.90 10.36
C ILE A 181 -27.13 -6.22 9.61
N THR A 182 -27.96 -6.18 8.57
CA THR A 182 -28.18 -7.36 7.74
C THR A 182 -27.01 -7.56 6.77
N LEU A 183 -26.71 -8.82 6.43
CA LEU A 183 -25.74 -9.15 5.38
C LEU A 183 -26.04 -8.42 4.05
N ARG A 184 -27.33 -8.25 3.71
CA ARG A 184 -27.75 -7.52 2.51
C ARG A 184 -27.32 -6.06 2.59
N THR A 185 -27.52 -5.41 3.73
CA THR A 185 -27.10 -4.02 3.97
C THR A 185 -25.58 -3.90 3.92
N SER A 186 -24.85 -4.80 4.57
CA SER A 186 -23.37 -4.81 4.53
C SER A 186 -22.82 -4.94 3.11
N LYS A 187 -23.39 -5.83 2.29
CA LYS A 187 -23.03 -5.97 0.87
C LYS A 187 -23.39 -4.74 0.04
N LEU A 188 -24.50 -4.07 0.34
CA LEU A 188 -24.85 -2.83 -0.33
C LEU A 188 -23.82 -1.74 -0.03
N ILE A 189 -23.47 -1.57 1.25
CA ILE A 189 -22.43 -0.62 1.68
C ILE A 189 -21.10 -0.93 0.99
N PHE A 190 -20.67 -2.21 0.99
CA PHE A 190 -19.46 -2.63 0.31
C PHE A 190 -19.46 -2.27 -1.18
N ASN A 191 -20.51 -2.62 -1.91
CA ASN A 191 -20.60 -2.35 -3.35
C ASN A 191 -20.65 -0.85 -3.66
N SER A 192 -21.37 -0.07 -2.86
CA SER A 192 -21.40 1.39 -2.98
C SER A 192 -20.03 2.00 -2.76
N LEU A 193 -19.32 1.54 -1.72
CA LEU A 193 -17.99 2.04 -1.41
C LEU A 193 -16.98 1.62 -2.48
N TRP A 194 -17.01 0.36 -2.90
CA TRP A 194 -16.16 -0.16 -3.97
C TRP A 194 -16.35 0.64 -5.27
N ALA A 195 -17.60 0.84 -5.70
CA ALA A 195 -17.90 1.58 -6.93
C ALA A 195 -17.41 3.03 -6.86
N TRP A 196 -17.55 3.69 -5.71
CA TRP A 196 -17.01 5.03 -5.50
C TRP A 196 -15.48 5.03 -5.59
N MET A 197 -14.79 4.09 -4.94
CA MET A 197 -13.34 3.99 -4.99
C MET A 197 -12.80 3.69 -6.39
N ASP A 198 -13.44 2.77 -7.11
CA ASP A 198 -13.14 2.39 -8.50
C ASP A 198 -13.30 3.58 -9.45
N SER A 199 -14.37 4.35 -9.30
CA SER A 199 -14.61 5.54 -10.14
C SER A 199 -13.52 6.60 -9.98
N LYS A 200 -12.99 6.78 -8.76
CA LYS A 200 -11.90 7.72 -8.48
C LYS A 200 -10.57 7.21 -9.01
N GLN A 201 -10.28 5.92 -8.85
CA GLN A 201 -9.02 5.34 -9.32
C GLN A 201 -8.93 5.34 -10.85
N ALA A 202 -10.06 5.08 -11.52
CA ALA A 202 -10.18 5.11 -12.98
C ALA A 202 -10.00 6.51 -13.61
N PHE A 203 -9.94 7.57 -12.80
CA PHE A 203 -9.61 8.89 -13.30
C PHE A 203 -8.18 8.92 -13.82
N GLU A 204 -8.00 9.22 -15.11
CA GLU A 204 -6.69 9.42 -15.72
C GLU A 204 -6.50 10.89 -16.08
N PHE A 205 -5.33 11.42 -15.76
CA PHE A 205 -4.93 12.73 -16.27
C PHE A 205 -4.53 12.62 -17.74
N PRO A 206 -4.74 13.66 -18.55
CA PRO A 206 -4.34 13.64 -19.95
C PRO A 206 -2.84 13.31 -20.09
N PRO A 207 -2.45 12.43 -21.03
CA PRO A 207 -1.06 12.08 -21.25
C PRO A 207 -0.19 13.32 -21.45
N GLY A 208 0.95 13.38 -20.75
CA GLY A 208 1.89 14.51 -20.84
C GLY A 208 1.57 15.72 -19.95
N SER A 209 0.50 15.67 -19.14
CA SER A 209 0.20 16.73 -18.17
C SER A 209 1.23 16.76 -17.04
N VAL A 210 1.70 17.95 -16.69
CA VAL A 210 2.37 18.18 -15.39
C VAL A 210 1.26 18.39 -14.37
N VAL A 211 1.07 17.41 -13.50
CA VAL A 211 -0.02 17.42 -12.52
C VAL A 211 0.55 17.65 -11.13
N SER A 212 0.03 18.64 -10.43
CA SER A 212 0.41 18.93 -9.05
C SER A 212 -0.16 17.90 -8.07
N TYR A 213 0.38 17.89 -6.85
CA TYR A 213 -0.17 17.07 -5.77
C TYR A 213 -1.65 17.34 -5.52
N ASP A 214 -2.00 18.63 -5.39
CA ASP A 214 -3.35 19.03 -5.03
C ASP A 214 -4.36 18.60 -6.09
N GLU A 215 -3.95 18.58 -7.36
CA GLU A 215 -4.77 18.06 -8.44
C GLU A 215 -4.99 16.56 -8.32
N VAL A 216 -3.94 15.75 -8.12
CA VAL A 216 -4.11 14.29 -7.94
C VAL A 216 -4.95 14.00 -6.71
N ARG A 217 -4.66 14.66 -5.59
CA ARG A 217 -5.41 14.54 -4.34
C ARG A 217 -6.88 14.92 -4.54
N SER A 218 -7.20 15.98 -5.26
CA SER A 218 -8.60 16.39 -5.50
C SER A 218 -9.43 15.30 -6.19
N LYS A 219 -8.80 14.49 -7.05
CA LYS A 219 -9.48 13.45 -7.85
C LYS A 219 -9.44 12.09 -7.16
N LYS A 220 -8.26 11.66 -6.70
CA LYS A 220 -7.98 10.29 -6.23
C LYS A 220 -7.95 10.11 -4.71
N LYS A 221 -8.34 11.12 -3.92
CA LYS A 221 -8.42 10.97 -2.45
C LYS A 221 -9.69 10.27 -1.96
N TYR A 222 -9.54 9.54 -0.87
CA TYR A 222 -10.58 9.05 0.03
C TYR A 222 -10.34 9.63 1.42
N PHE A 223 -11.38 10.08 2.12
CA PHE A 223 -11.25 10.74 3.42
C PHE A 223 -12.27 10.17 4.39
N LYS A 224 -11.88 10.02 5.67
CA LYS A 224 -12.68 9.31 6.68
C LYS A 224 -14.10 9.86 6.82
N LYS A 225 -14.31 11.18 6.79
CA LYS A 225 -15.64 11.81 6.89
C LYS A 225 -16.65 11.38 5.82
N ARG A 226 -16.23 10.65 4.79
CA ARG A 226 -17.10 10.04 3.77
C ARG A 226 -17.36 8.54 3.96
N PHE A 227 -16.85 7.93 5.03
CA PHE A 227 -16.98 6.52 5.38
C PHE A 227 -17.85 6.30 6.62
#